data_AF-F7X3C8-F1
#
_entry.id   AF-F7X3C8-F1
#
_cell.length_a   1.000
_cell.length_b   1.000
_cell.length_c   1.000
_cell.angle_alpha   90.00
_cell.angle_beta   90.00
_cell.angle_gamma   90.00
#
_symmetry.space_group_name_H-M   'P 1'
#
loop_
_entity.id
_entity.type
_entity.pdbx_description
1 polymer ?
#
loop_
_entity_poly.entity_id
_entity_poly.type
_entity_poly.pdbx_seq_one_letter_code
_entity_poly.pdbx_strand_id
1 'polypeptide(L)'
;MKNDIPPLRLTVGPGKLTPADAFSAERLESYRHGTTMFVQPITDPQSKKRRKFWAILGLVIRNCNTPWRTVKDAANAIKRTFGLMDDGGTAGNVRIMYPRSLNDLTEPEFEEFYEDAMLYLQRVTGIDPETLSKESPDPGDDEPPASSSSEADAGSGGGESPNPEGNPAAAATPHRDECIAKFLQFATDEETSAQWKLENLAPTVKAACVQQLPDDIAFVEACCRTAEQLIRGDIKGPEATRYLDALAAKPKEQGNGDAGRSR
;
A
#
# COMPACT_ATOMS: atom_id res chain seq x y z
N MET A 1 -20.48 -9.15 3.16
CA MET A 1 -20.42 -9.55 1.73
C MET A 1 -21.14 -8.47 0.94
N LYS A 2 -20.39 -7.60 0.26
CA LYS A 2 -20.96 -6.60 -0.65
C LYS A 2 -21.32 -7.38 -1.91
N ASN A 3 -22.59 -7.46 -2.25
CA ASN A 3 -23.02 -8.03 -3.53
C ASN A 3 -22.48 -7.10 -4.62
N ASP A 4 -21.35 -7.48 -5.21
CA ASP A 4 -20.67 -6.72 -6.25
C ASP A 4 -21.40 -6.99 -7.56
N ILE A 5 -22.59 -6.41 -7.68
CA ILE A 5 -23.42 -6.63 -8.86
C ILE A 5 -22.80 -5.80 -10.00
N PRO A 6 -22.49 -6.41 -11.16
CA PRO A 6 -21.83 -5.71 -12.25
C PRO A 6 -22.58 -4.44 -12.67
N PRO A 7 -21.86 -3.37 -13.04
CA PRO A 7 -22.48 -2.14 -13.49
C PRO A 7 -23.28 -2.38 -14.77
N LEU A 8 -24.43 -1.73 -14.87
CA LEU A 8 -25.29 -1.80 -16.07
C LEU A 8 -24.58 -1.13 -17.26
N ARG A 9 -24.52 -1.82 -18.40
CA ARG A 9 -23.86 -1.30 -19.61
C ARG A 9 -24.87 -0.96 -20.67
N LEU A 10 -24.77 0.27 -21.16
CA LEU A 10 -25.64 0.80 -22.19
C LEU A 10 -24.79 1.41 -23.30
N THR A 11 -25.18 1.19 -24.54
CA THR A 11 -24.62 1.81 -25.74
C THR A 11 -25.53 2.94 -26.20
N VAL A 12 -24.93 4.02 -26.71
CA VAL A 12 -25.67 5.16 -27.28
C VAL A 12 -26.06 4.82 -28.71
N GLY A 13 -27.34 4.53 -28.92
CA GLY A 13 -27.96 4.43 -30.24
C GLY A 13 -28.54 5.76 -30.73
N PRO A 14 -29.27 5.78 -31.86
CA PRO A 14 -29.91 7.00 -32.34
C PRO A 14 -31.01 7.47 -31.37
N GLY A 15 -30.67 8.47 -30.55
CA GLY A 15 -31.60 9.14 -29.62
C GLY A 15 -32.00 8.31 -28.39
N LYS A 16 -31.40 7.14 -28.14
CA LYS A 16 -31.72 6.29 -26.99
C LYS A 16 -30.51 5.49 -26.51
N LEU A 17 -30.52 5.12 -25.23
CA LEU A 17 -29.58 4.17 -24.65
C LEU A 17 -30.15 2.75 -24.82
N THR A 18 -29.36 1.84 -25.39
CA THR A 18 -29.70 0.43 -25.55
C THR A 18 -28.78 -0.44 -24.69
N PRO A 19 -29.26 -1.56 -24.11
CA PRO A 19 -28.37 -2.50 -23.41
C PRO A 19 -27.21 -2.94 -24.30
N ALA A 20 -26.00 -2.96 -23.74
CA ALA A 20 -24.81 -3.40 -24.46
C ALA A 20 -24.71 -4.93 -24.55
N ASP A 21 -25.32 -5.64 -23.60
CA ASP A 21 -25.23 -7.07 -23.39
C ASP A 21 -26.55 -7.65 -22.83
N ALA A 22 -26.70 -8.98 -22.91
CA ALA A 22 -27.92 -9.68 -22.49
C ALA A 22 -28.20 -9.52 -20.98
N PHE A 23 -27.16 -9.54 -20.15
CA PHE A 23 -27.31 -9.32 -18.71
C PHE A 23 -27.83 -7.91 -18.41
N SER A 24 -27.30 -6.89 -19.09
CA SER A 24 -27.83 -5.53 -18.95
C SER A 24 -29.27 -5.40 -19.46
N ALA A 25 -29.68 -6.16 -20.47
CA ALA A 25 -31.07 -6.16 -20.94
C ALA A 25 -32.03 -6.72 -19.89
N GLU A 26 -31.74 -7.91 -19.35
CA GLU A 26 -32.54 -8.54 -18.28
C GLU A 26 -32.60 -7.65 -17.03
N ARG A 27 -31.45 -7.06 -16.67
CA ARG A 27 -31.37 -6.19 -15.51
C ARG A 27 -32.15 -4.89 -15.72
N LEU A 28 -32.14 -4.33 -16.92
CA LEU A 28 -32.92 -3.14 -17.24
C LEU A 28 -34.43 -3.44 -17.13
N GLU A 29 -34.87 -4.61 -17.59
CA GLU A 29 -36.27 -5.06 -17.53
C GLU A 29 -36.74 -5.31 -16.08
N SER A 30 -35.83 -5.67 -15.17
CA SER A 30 -36.15 -5.87 -13.75
C SER A 30 -36.51 -4.57 -13.00
N TYR A 31 -36.15 -3.40 -13.53
CA TYR A 31 -36.45 -2.12 -12.87
C TYR A 31 -37.92 -1.71 -13.07
N ARG A 32 -38.47 -1.03 -12.07
CA ARG A 32 -39.84 -0.49 -12.16
C ARG A 32 -39.90 0.60 -13.24
N HIS A 33 -40.96 0.57 -14.03
CA HIS A 33 -41.19 1.59 -15.06
C HIS A 33 -41.31 2.97 -14.40
N GLY A 34 -40.63 3.98 -14.97
CA GLY A 34 -40.57 5.34 -14.41
C GLY A 34 -39.44 5.58 -13.40
N THR A 35 -38.58 4.59 -13.12
CA THR A 35 -37.39 4.79 -12.28
C THR A 35 -36.38 5.71 -12.98
N THR A 36 -35.99 6.79 -12.33
CA THR A 36 -34.92 7.68 -12.82
C THR A 36 -33.55 7.12 -12.45
N MET A 37 -32.65 7.05 -13.42
CA MET A 37 -31.28 6.55 -13.23
C MET A 37 -30.28 7.67 -13.54
N PHE A 38 -29.23 7.78 -12.72
CA PHE A 38 -28.07 8.61 -13.07
C PHE A 38 -27.22 7.86 -14.08
N VAL A 39 -26.98 8.47 -15.24
CA VAL A 39 -26.12 7.92 -16.28
C VAL A 39 -24.94 8.85 -16.44
N GLN A 40 -23.74 8.32 -16.27
CA GLN A 40 -22.50 9.00 -16.61
C GLN A 40 -21.86 8.24 -17.78
N PRO A 41 -21.55 8.90 -18.90
CA PRO A 41 -20.81 8.26 -19.98
C PRO A 41 -19.45 7.81 -19.43
N ILE A 42 -19.04 6.61 -19.80
CA ILE A 42 -17.69 6.13 -19.51
C ILE A 42 -16.77 6.91 -20.45
N THR A 43 -16.23 8.04 -19.95
CA THR A 43 -15.39 8.97 -20.72
C THR A 43 -14.02 8.41 -21.06
N ASP A 44 -13.61 7.34 -20.39
CA ASP A 44 -12.36 6.64 -20.67
C ASP A 44 -12.54 5.18 -20.27
N PRO A 45 -12.77 4.26 -21.22
CA PRO A 45 -12.69 2.84 -20.90
C PRO A 45 -11.23 2.59 -20.54
N GLN A 46 -10.89 2.64 -19.25
CA GLN A 46 -9.54 2.38 -18.75
C GLN A 46 -8.93 1.27 -19.59
N SER A 47 -7.90 1.63 -20.35
CA SER A 47 -7.34 0.72 -21.32
C SER A 47 -6.99 -0.59 -20.62
N LYS A 48 -7.13 -1.71 -21.34
CA LYS A 48 -6.86 -3.04 -20.77
C LYS A 48 -5.50 -3.05 -20.05
N LYS A 49 -4.51 -2.32 -20.58
CA LYS A 49 -3.18 -2.12 -19.98
C LYS A 49 -3.22 -1.37 -18.64
N ARG A 50 -4.02 -0.32 -18.49
CA ARG A 50 -4.19 0.39 -17.21
C ARG A 50 -4.75 -0.51 -16.12
N ARG A 51 -5.77 -1.30 -16.44
CA ARG A 51 -6.33 -2.29 -15.50
C ARG A 51 -5.29 -3.36 -15.15
N LYS A 52 -4.59 -3.88 -16.16
CA LYS A 52 -3.50 -4.86 -16.00
C LYS A 52 -2.39 -4.33 -15.08
N PHE A 53 -1.95 -3.08 -15.26
CA PHE A 53 -0.94 -2.43 -14.42
C PHE A 53 -1.32 -2.46 -12.93
N TRP A 54 -2.54 -2.04 -12.59
CA TRP A 54 -2.99 -2.04 -11.19
C TRP A 54 -3.15 -3.45 -10.63
N ALA A 55 -3.62 -4.41 -11.44
CA ALA A 55 -3.72 -5.81 -11.05
C ALA A 55 -2.35 -6.41 -10.75
N ILE A 56 -1.37 -6.19 -11.62
CA ILE A 56 0.02 -6.63 -11.45
C ILE A 56 0.62 -6.04 -10.19
N LEU A 57 0.48 -4.73 -9.95
CA LEU A 57 0.98 -4.13 -8.70
C LEU A 57 0.33 -4.78 -7.47
N GLY A 58 -0.97 -5.07 -7.53
CA GLY A 58 -1.66 -5.80 -6.46
C GLY A 58 -1.10 -7.20 -6.23
N LEU A 59 -0.63 -7.88 -7.26
CA LEU A 59 0.01 -9.20 -7.15
C LEU A 59 1.44 -9.10 -6.63
N VAL A 60 2.22 -8.16 -7.15
CA VAL A 60 3.60 -7.91 -6.73
C VAL A 60 3.67 -7.58 -5.23
N ILE A 61 2.77 -6.74 -4.73
CA ILE A 61 2.73 -6.41 -3.29
C ILE A 61 2.33 -7.62 -2.43
N ARG A 62 1.51 -8.54 -2.96
CA ARG A 62 1.07 -9.73 -2.22
C ARG A 62 2.10 -10.86 -2.23
N ASN A 63 2.79 -11.04 -3.36
CA ASN A 63 3.58 -12.23 -3.63
C ASN A 63 5.10 -11.98 -3.58
N CYS A 64 5.55 -10.73 -3.70
CA CYS A 64 6.98 -10.39 -3.75
C CYS A 64 7.40 -9.58 -2.52
N ASN A 65 8.64 -9.80 -2.07
CA ASN A 65 9.25 -8.95 -1.05
C ASN A 65 9.60 -7.59 -1.66
N THR A 66 8.73 -6.60 -1.44
CA THR A 66 8.87 -5.25 -2.00
C THR A 66 9.04 -4.21 -0.89
N PRO A 67 9.69 -3.08 -1.18
CA PRO A 67 9.83 -1.99 -0.22
C PRO A 67 8.52 -1.24 0.04
N TRP A 68 7.49 -1.49 -0.77
CA TRP A 68 6.22 -0.76 -0.74
C TRP A 68 5.16 -1.52 0.06
N ARG A 69 4.39 -0.78 0.86
CA ARG A 69 3.30 -1.38 1.67
C ARG A 69 1.96 -1.42 0.95
N THR A 70 1.75 -0.53 0.00
CA THR A 70 0.48 -0.41 -0.71
C THR A 70 0.70 -0.28 -2.20
N VAL A 71 -0.30 -0.69 -2.98
CA VAL A 71 -0.31 -0.54 -4.44
C VAL A 71 -0.12 0.93 -4.85
N LYS A 72 -0.71 1.86 -4.10
CA LYS A 72 -0.58 3.30 -4.35
C LYS A 72 0.84 3.81 -4.10
N ASP A 73 1.50 3.30 -3.07
CA ASP A 73 2.88 3.64 -2.73
C ASP A 73 3.85 3.14 -3.81
N ALA A 74 3.68 1.89 -4.25
CA ALA A 74 4.42 1.34 -5.37
C ALA A 74 4.22 2.14 -6.67
N ALA A 75 2.97 2.45 -7.02
CA ALA A 75 2.66 3.27 -8.19
C ALA A 75 3.31 4.66 -8.10
N ASN A 76 3.30 5.30 -6.92
CA ASN A 76 3.94 6.60 -6.73
C ASN A 76 5.46 6.52 -6.80
N ALA A 77 6.07 5.47 -6.26
CA ALA A 77 7.51 5.24 -6.36
C ALA A 77 7.94 5.03 -7.80
N ILE A 78 7.21 4.20 -8.56
CA ILE A 78 7.46 3.96 -9.98
C ILE A 78 7.35 5.26 -10.77
N LYS A 79 6.27 6.04 -10.58
CA LYS A 79 6.11 7.36 -11.22
C LYS A 79 7.27 8.31 -10.92
N ARG A 80 7.75 8.33 -9.66
CA ARG A 80 8.89 9.15 -9.26
C ARG A 80 10.18 8.72 -9.97
N THR A 81 10.41 7.42 -10.09
CA THR A 81 11.57 6.86 -10.82
C THR A 81 11.57 7.29 -12.29
N PHE A 82 10.39 7.34 -12.92
CA PHE A 82 10.24 7.74 -14.33
C PHE A 82 9.97 9.24 -14.53
N GLY A 83 10.06 10.05 -13.48
CA GLY A 83 9.89 11.50 -13.59
C GLY A 83 8.47 11.96 -13.95
N LEU A 84 7.46 11.11 -13.79
CA LEU A 84 6.05 11.47 -13.96
C LEU A 84 5.56 12.28 -12.76
N MET A 85 6.02 13.51 -12.66
CA MET A 85 5.75 14.46 -11.60
C MET A 85 5.22 15.76 -12.18
N ASP A 86 4.18 16.31 -11.56
CA ASP A 86 3.64 17.63 -11.83
C ASP A 86 4.06 18.61 -10.74
N ASP A 87 4.19 19.88 -11.12
CA ASP A 87 4.44 20.98 -10.20
C ASP A 87 3.12 21.54 -9.65
N GLY A 88 2.98 21.48 -8.33
CA GLY A 88 1.88 22.10 -7.58
C GLY A 88 2.32 23.34 -6.83
N GLY A 89 1.44 24.35 -6.79
CA GLY A 89 1.58 25.51 -5.91
C GLY A 89 0.64 25.38 -4.72
N THR A 90 1.16 25.53 -3.50
CA THR A 90 0.32 25.78 -2.31
C THR A 90 0.06 27.28 -2.17
N ALA A 91 -1.04 27.67 -1.50
CA ALA A 91 -1.41 29.07 -1.24
C ALA A 91 -0.31 29.92 -0.53
N GLY A 92 0.76 29.29 -0.02
CA GLY A 92 1.94 29.94 0.54
C GLY A 92 3.15 30.06 -0.40
N ASN A 93 2.99 29.90 -1.72
CA ASN A 93 4.08 29.94 -2.71
C ASN A 93 5.16 28.84 -2.52
N VAL A 94 4.84 27.81 -1.75
CA VAL A 94 5.65 26.60 -1.62
C VAL A 94 5.35 25.70 -2.81
N ARG A 95 6.38 25.41 -3.61
CA ARG A 95 6.30 24.45 -4.71
C ARG A 95 6.33 23.03 -4.14
N ILE A 96 5.33 22.25 -4.49
CA ILE A 96 5.23 20.83 -4.11
C ILE A 96 5.17 20.03 -5.40
N MET A 97 6.05 19.04 -5.55
CA MET A 97 5.97 18.11 -6.66
C MET A 97 5.07 16.93 -6.28
N TYR A 98 4.09 16.62 -7.11
CA TYR A 98 3.21 15.46 -6.92
C TYR A 98 3.25 14.53 -8.13
N PRO A 99 3.16 13.20 -7.95
CA PRO A 99 3.14 12.29 -9.08
C PRO A 99 1.95 12.56 -10.00
N ARG A 100 2.21 12.71 -11.30
CA ARG A 100 1.19 12.93 -12.33
C ARG A 100 0.16 11.80 -12.32
N SER A 101 -1.09 12.13 -12.63
CA SER A 101 -2.13 11.10 -12.78
C SER A 101 -1.82 10.25 -14.00
N LEU A 102 -1.93 8.92 -13.87
CA LEU A 102 -1.76 8.06 -15.04
C LEU A 102 -2.85 8.32 -16.07
N ASN A 103 -4.04 8.76 -15.63
CA ASN A 103 -5.18 9.06 -16.51
C ASN A 103 -4.95 10.28 -17.40
N ASP A 104 -3.95 11.10 -17.11
CA ASP A 104 -3.63 12.28 -17.92
C ASP A 104 -2.64 11.95 -19.06
N LEU A 105 -2.12 10.72 -19.10
CA LEU A 105 -1.28 10.20 -20.18
C LEU A 105 -2.15 9.74 -21.34
N THR A 106 -1.71 10.01 -22.56
CA THR A 106 -2.29 9.38 -23.76
C THR A 106 -2.01 7.87 -23.78
N GLU A 107 -2.75 7.10 -24.57
CA GLU A 107 -2.54 5.66 -24.69
C GLU A 107 -1.11 5.26 -25.07
N PRO A 108 -0.45 5.86 -26.09
CA PRO A 108 0.93 5.51 -26.41
C PRO A 108 1.92 5.89 -25.30
N GLU A 109 1.75 7.04 -24.64
CA GLU A 109 2.59 7.43 -23.51
C GLU A 109 2.43 6.48 -22.32
N PHE A 110 1.20 6.01 -22.08
CA PHE A 110 0.95 5.02 -21.04
C PHE A 110 1.54 3.65 -21.39
N GLU A 111 1.54 3.27 -22.67
CA GLU A 111 2.12 2.02 -23.14
C GLU A 111 3.64 1.98 -22.92
N GLU A 112 4.36 3.05 -23.28
CA GLU A 112 5.80 3.18 -22.99
C GLU A 112 6.08 3.11 -21.48
N PHE A 113 5.32 3.88 -20.68
CA PHE A 113 5.42 3.82 -19.22
C PHE A 113 5.15 2.42 -18.66
N TYR A 114 4.17 1.70 -19.22
CA TYR A 114 3.80 0.38 -18.76
C TYR A 114 4.96 -0.61 -18.95
N GLU A 115 5.57 -0.66 -20.14
CA GLU A 115 6.69 -1.56 -20.43
C GLU A 115 7.90 -1.26 -19.52
N ASP A 116 8.22 0.03 -19.37
CA ASP A 116 9.29 0.49 -18.48
C ASP A 116 9.02 0.13 -17.01
N ALA A 117 7.77 0.27 -16.56
CA ALA A 117 7.37 -0.09 -15.22
C ALA A 117 7.46 -1.60 -14.98
N MET A 118 7.08 -2.45 -15.95
CA MET A 118 7.24 -3.90 -15.83
C MET A 118 8.72 -4.30 -15.71
N LEU A 119 9.58 -3.70 -16.53
CA LEU A 119 11.03 -3.93 -16.46
C LEU A 119 11.62 -3.49 -15.11
N TYR A 120 11.17 -2.35 -14.58
CA TYR A 120 11.58 -1.88 -13.27
C TYR A 120 11.12 -2.82 -12.15
N LEU A 121 9.87 -3.27 -12.18
CA LEU A 121 9.34 -4.23 -11.22
C LEU A 121 10.12 -5.54 -11.25
N GLN A 122 10.49 -6.03 -12.43
CA GLN A 122 11.33 -7.22 -12.58
C GLN A 122 12.70 -7.03 -11.93
N ARG A 123 13.34 -5.86 -12.09
CA ARG A 123 14.63 -5.56 -11.44
C ARG A 123 14.53 -5.48 -9.92
N VAL A 124 13.44 -4.94 -9.40
CA VAL A 124 13.24 -4.77 -7.95
C VAL A 124 12.88 -6.08 -7.27
N THR A 125 12.04 -6.90 -7.91
CA THR A 125 11.49 -8.12 -7.31
C THR A 125 12.24 -9.39 -7.70
N GLY A 126 13.02 -9.36 -8.77
CA GLY A 126 13.68 -10.53 -9.35
C GLY A 126 12.73 -11.49 -10.08
N ILE A 127 11.44 -11.16 -10.18
CA ILE A 127 10.40 -11.99 -10.80
C ILE A 127 9.80 -11.21 -11.97
N ASP A 128 9.51 -11.88 -13.08
CA ASP A 128 8.77 -11.26 -14.18
C ASP A 128 7.32 -10.96 -13.71
N PRO A 129 6.93 -9.68 -13.58
CA PRO A 129 5.59 -9.34 -13.12
C PRO A 129 4.49 -9.78 -14.08
N GLU A 130 4.81 -9.98 -15.37
CA GLU A 130 3.83 -10.44 -16.36
C GLU A 130 3.48 -11.93 -16.22
N THR A 131 4.40 -12.76 -15.71
CA THR A 131 4.11 -14.18 -15.45
C THR A 131 3.19 -14.36 -14.25
N LEU A 132 3.35 -13.51 -13.22
CA LEU A 132 2.46 -13.48 -12.05
C LEU A 132 1.01 -13.19 -12.43
N SER A 133 0.79 -12.34 -13.44
CA SER A 133 -0.56 -12.06 -13.96
C SER A 133 -1.19 -13.25 -14.69
N LYS A 134 -0.38 -14.15 -15.26
CA LYS A 134 -0.86 -15.35 -15.99
C LYS A 134 -1.16 -16.52 -15.05
N GLU A 135 -0.45 -16.60 -13.93
CA GLU A 135 -0.61 -17.66 -12.91
C GLU A 135 -1.69 -17.35 -11.86
N SER A 136 -2.11 -16.10 -11.78
CA SER A 136 -3.21 -15.69 -10.91
C SER A 136 -4.55 -15.98 -11.58
N PRO A 137 -5.55 -16.54 -10.87
CA PRO A 137 -6.87 -16.75 -11.44
C PRO A 137 -7.42 -15.41 -11.93
N ASP A 138 -7.78 -15.40 -13.21
CA ASP A 138 -8.36 -14.30 -13.95
C ASP A 138 -9.34 -13.49 -13.09
N PRO A 139 -9.11 -12.18 -12.87
CA PRO A 139 -10.11 -11.31 -12.29
C PRO A 139 -11.18 -11.00 -13.35
N GLY A 140 -11.96 -12.02 -13.71
CA GLY A 140 -13.17 -11.92 -14.52
C GLY A 140 -12.98 -11.19 -15.85
N ASP A 141 -12.67 -11.96 -16.89
CA ASP A 141 -12.76 -11.54 -18.27
C ASP A 141 -14.10 -10.84 -18.56
N ASP A 142 -14.01 -9.53 -18.77
CA ASP A 142 -14.89 -8.80 -19.68
C ASP A 142 -14.49 -9.09 -21.13
N GLU A 143 -14.59 -10.35 -21.51
CA GLU A 143 -14.40 -10.78 -22.89
C GLU A 143 -15.76 -11.15 -23.52
N PRO A 144 -16.05 -10.70 -24.75
CA PRO A 144 -17.18 -11.21 -25.53
C PRO A 144 -16.97 -12.71 -25.84
N PRO A 145 -18.03 -13.54 -25.90
CA PRO A 145 -17.85 -14.96 -26.14
C PRO A 145 -17.46 -15.20 -27.60
N ALA A 146 -16.31 -15.84 -27.84
CA ALA A 146 -16.09 -16.58 -29.08
C ALA A 146 -15.13 -17.77 -28.93
N SER A 147 -15.74 -18.96 -28.98
CA SER A 147 -15.25 -20.21 -29.56
C SER A 147 -14.22 -21.07 -28.83
N SER A 148 -14.76 -22.19 -28.33
CA SER A 148 -14.13 -23.46 -28.03
C SER A 148 -12.89 -23.82 -28.84
N SER A 149 -11.88 -24.33 -28.16
CA SER A 149 -11.18 -25.57 -28.53
C SER A 149 -10.52 -26.14 -27.29
N SER A 150 -11.07 -27.26 -26.84
CA SER A 150 -10.54 -28.13 -25.79
C SER A 150 -9.25 -28.81 -26.24
N GLU A 151 -8.27 -28.93 -25.35
CA GLU A 151 -7.46 -30.15 -25.23
C GLU A 151 -6.79 -30.22 -23.85
N ALA A 152 -6.91 -31.40 -23.25
CA ALA A 152 -6.40 -31.77 -21.94
C ALA A 152 -5.02 -32.41 -22.07
N ASP A 153 -4.13 -32.22 -21.09
CA ASP A 153 -3.18 -33.27 -20.72
C ASP A 153 -2.72 -33.14 -19.26
N ALA A 154 -2.47 -34.29 -18.65
CA ALA A 154 -2.32 -34.52 -17.23
C ALA A 154 -0.84 -34.76 -16.89
N GLY A 155 -0.35 -34.22 -15.77
CA GLY A 155 1.00 -34.51 -15.31
C GLY A 155 1.17 -34.28 -13.81
N SER A 156 1.58 -35.34 -13.11
CA SER A 156 1.62 -35.52 -11.65
C SER A 156 3.06 -35.55 -11.11
N GLY A 157 3.25 -35.13 -9.84
CA GLY A 157 4.42 -35.39 -8.98
C GLY A 157 5.15 -34.10 -8.52
N GLY A 158 5.60 -33.88 -7.30
CA GLY A 158 5.75 -34.69 -6.08
C GLY A 158 7.08 -34.34 -5.38
N GLY A 159 7.05 -33.93 -4.10
CA GLY A 159 8.21 -33.77 -3.17
C GLY A 159 9.03 -32.48 -3.35
N GLU A 160 9.70 -31.86 -2.38
CA GLU A 160 9.99 -32.16 -0.97
C GLU A 160 10.61 -30.89 -0.34
N SER A 161 10.29 -30.54 0.91
CA SER A 161 10.98 -29.48 1.68
C SER A 161 12.27 -30.01 2.31
N PRO A 162 13.25 -29.14 2.56
CA PRO A 162 13.76 -29.07 3.94
C PRO A 162 14.09 -27.64 4.43
N ASN A 163 13.74 -27.40 5.70
CA ASN A 163 14.34 -26.36 6.55
C ASN A 163 15.79 -26.73 6.92
N PRO A 164 16.56 -25.75 7.40
CA PRO A 164 17.29 -25.98 8.64
C PRO A 164 17.15 -24.83 9.65
N GLU A 165 16.92 -25.22 10.90
CA GLU A 165 17.07 -24.42 12.11
C GLU A 165 18.54 -24.10 12.42
N GLY A 166 18.76 -22.93 13.04
CA GLY A 166 20.05 -22.51 13.62
C GLY A 166 19.82 -21.65 14.87
N ASN A 167 20.00 -22.29 16.03
CA ASN A 167 20.00 -21.92 17.45
C ASN A 167 20.09 -20.43 17.92
N PRO A 168 19.58 -20.12 19.14
CA PRO A 168 19.34 -18.77 19.66
C PRO A 168 20.45 -18.25 20.58
N ALA A 169 20.76 -16.95 20.50
CA ALA A 169 21.51 -16.25 21.55
C ALA A 169 21.17 -14.74 21.55
N ALA A 170 20.84 -14.24 22.75
CA ALA A 170 20.69 -12.82 23.13
C ALA A 170 19.52 -12.04 22.52
N ALA A 171 18.31 -12.26 23.06
CA ALA A 171 17.14 -11.42 22.84
C ALA A 171 17.27 -10.05 23.54
N ALA A 172 18.13 -9.17 23.02
CA ALA A 172 17.79 -7.75 23.00
C ALA A 172 16.79 -7.59 21.86
N THR A 173 15.54 -7.22 22.16
CA THR A 173 14.47 -7.11 21.15
C THR A 173 14.92 -6.14 20.05
N PRO A 174 15.31 -6.62 18.85
CA PRO A 174 15.93 -5.78 17.82
C PRO A 174 15.01 -4.63 17.39
N HIS A 175 13.69 -4.84 17.56
CA HIS A 175 12.65 -3.86 17.27
C HIS A 175 12.62 -2.65 18.22
N ARG A 176 13.13 -2.76 19.46
CA ARG A 176 13.17 -1.61 20.40
C ARG A 176 14.30 -0.65 20.05
N ASP A 177 15.48 -1.17 19.76
CA ASP A 177 16.65 -0.38 19.38
C ASP A 177 16.43 0.33 18.04
N GLU A 178 15.80 -0.36 17.08
CA GLU A 178 15.36 0.25 15.82
C GLU A 178 14.36 1.41 16.02
N CYS A 179 13.45 1.27 16.98
CA CYS A 179 12.51 2.34 17.31
C CYS A 179 13.21 3.55 17.93
N ILE A 180 14.13 3.33 18.87
CA ILE A 180 14.94 4.39 19.48
C ILE A 180 15.72 5.15 18.40
N ALA A 181 16.39 4.43 17.50
CA ALA A 181 17.16 5.04 16.42
C ALA A 181 16.28 5.93 15.52
N LYS A 182 15.08 5.47 15.14
CA LYS A 182 14.14 6.26 14.32
C LYS A 182 13.67 7.53 15.03
N PHE A 183 13.33 7.44 16.33
CA PHE A 183 12.91 8.59 17.11
C PHE A 183 14.02 9.63 17.25
N LEU A 184 15.25 9.19 17.50
CA LEU A 184 16.41 10.09 17.63
C LEU A 184 16.78 10.72 16.29
N GLN A 185 16.87 9.93 15.21
CA GLN A 185 17.19 10.42 13.87
C GLN A 185 16.21 11.50 13.42
N PHE A 186 14.90 11.29 13.63
CA PHE A 186 13.86 12.25 13.29
C PHE A 186 13.95 13.53 14.13
N ALA A 187 14.27 13.41 15.43
CA ALA A 187 14.42 14.56 16.31
C ALA A 187 15.67 15.41 15.97
N THR A 188 16.78 14.78 15.60
CA THR A 188 18.06 15.44 15.31
C THR A 188 18.23 15.92 13.86
N ASP A 189 17.24 15.71 13.00
CA ASP A 189 17.30 16.09 11.58
C ASP A 189 17.43 17.62 11.39
N GLU A 190 18.60 18.13 10.98
CA GLU A 190 18.82 19.57 10.84
C GLU A 190 18.07 20.21 9.67
N GLU A 191 17.53 19.42 8.74
CA GLU A 191 16.86 19.93 7.54
C GLU A 191 15.41 20.37 7.79
N THR A 192 14.81 19.94 8.90
CA THR A 192 13.38 20.17 9.20
C THR A 192 13.17 21.08 10.42
N SER A 193 12.15 21.95 10.33
CA SER A 193 11.83 22.87 11.43
C SER A 193 11.32 22.12 12.68
N ALA A 194 11.67 22.62 13.87
CA ALA A 194 11.24 22.02 15.14
C ALA A 194 9.70 21.89 15.24
N GLN A 195 8.96 22.87 14.71
CA GLN A 195 7.50 22.86 14.72
C GLN A 195 6.93 21.76 13.81
N TRP A 196 7.49 21.61 12.60
CA TRP A 196 7.10 20.54 11.70
C TRP A 196 7.41 19.16 12.28
N LYS A 197 8.56 18.99 12.93
CA LYS A 197 8.93 17.73 13.59
C LYS A 197 7.93 17.36 14.69
N LEU A 198 7.53 18.30 15.54
CA LEU A 198 6.55 18.04 16.60
C LEU A 198 5.19 17.61 16.03
N GLU A 199 4.72 18.25 14.97
CA GLU A 199 3.46 17.90 14.31
C GLU A 199 3.50 16.53 13.62
N ASN A 200 4.68 16.11 13.14
CA ASN A 200 4.84 14.88 12.36
C ASN A 200 5.38 13.69 13.15
N LEU A 201 5.94 13.88 14.36
CA LEU A 201 6.52 12.81 15.17
C LEU A 201 5.52 11.70 15.51
N ALA A 202 4.30 12.07 15.90
CA ALA A 202 3.23 11.13 16.24
C ALA A 202 2.65 10.39 15.01
N PRO A 203 2.24 11.08 13.93
CA PRO A 203 1.67 10.40 12.75
C PRO A 203 2.70 9.60 11.94
N THR A 204 4.00 9.87 12.07
CA THR A 204 5.05 9.16 11.32
C THR A 204 5.75 8.11 12.18
N VAL A 205 6.61 8.54 13.11
CA VAL A 205 7.51 7.65 13.86
C VAL A 205 6.75 6.87 14.94
N LYS A 206 5.86 7.52 15.71
CA LYS A 206 5.05 6.81 16.72
C LYS A 206 4.13 5.79 16.07
N ALA A 207 3.42 6.15 15.00
CA ALA A 207 2.55 5.22 14.28
C ALA A 207 3.31 4.00 13.71
N ALA A 208 4.49 4.21 13.13
CA ALA A 208 5.33 3.13 12.65
C ALA A 208 5.84 2.23 13.78
N CYS A 209 6.26 2.80 14.91
CA CYS A 209 6.74 2.03 16.06
C CYS A 209 5.63 1.27 16.80
N VAL A 210 4.42 1.82 16.93
CA VAL A 210 3.27 1.10 17.50
C VAL A 210 2.87 -0.10 16.64
N GLN A 211 3.00 -0.01 15.30
CA GLN A 211 2.77 -1.16 14.42
C GLN A 211 3.83 -2.26 14.59
N GLN A 212 5.07 -1.90 14.91
CA GLN A 212 6.16 -2.85 15.12
C GLN A 212 6.17 -3.44 16.54
N LEU A 213 5.66 -2.69 17.53
CA LEU A 213 5.65 -3.04 18.95
C LEU A 213 4.25 -2.84 19.55
N PRO A 214 3.24 -3.63 19.12
CA PRO A 214 1.86 -3.48 19.60
C PRO A 214 1.70 -3.78 21.10
N ASP A 215 2.57 -4.64 21.65
CA ASP A 215 2.55 -5.02 23.07
C ASP A 215 3.39 -4.11 23.98
N ASP A 216 4.00 -3.06 23.42
CA ASP A 216 4.96 -2.18 24.09
C ASP A 216 4.63 -0.69 23.86
N ILE A 217 3.33 -0.37 23.83
CA ILE A 217 2.83 0.99 23.61
C ILE A 217 3.42 1.98 24.61
N ALA A 218 3.50 1.62 25.90
CA ALA A 218 4.07 2.48 26.94
C ALA A 218 5.54 2.85 26.67
N PHE A 219 6.32 1.94 26.09
CA PHE A 219 7.70 2.20 25.68
C PHE A 219 7.74 3.15 24.48
N VAL A 220 6.89 2.94 23.46
CA VAL A 220 6.81 3.82 22.29
C VAL A 220 6.36 5.24 22.68
N GLU A 221 5.47 5.37 23.67
CA GLU A 221 5.09 6.68 24.21
C GLU A 221 6.24 7.37 24.96
N ALA A 222 7.06 6.62 25.69
CA ALA A 222 8.26 7.15 26.33
C ALA A 222 9.31 7.61 25.30
N CYS A 223 9.47 6.87 24.19
CA CYS A 223 10.31 7.28 23.06
C CYS A 223 9.80 8.58 22.43
N CYS A 224 8.49 8.69 22.20
CA CYS A 224 7.87 9.89 21.63
C CYS A 224 8.08 11.12 22.52
N ARG A 225 7.82 11.02 23.83
CA ARG A 225 8.02 12.13 24.77
C ARG A 225 9.48 12.58 24.84
N THR A 226 10.41 11.63 24.84
CA THR A 226 11.85 11.94 24.86
C THR A 226 12.28 12.64 23.57
N ALA A 227 11.77 12.20 22.41
CA ALA A 227 12.03 12.87 21.14
C ALA A 227 11.42 14.28 21.07
N GLU A 228 10.23 14.51 21.63
CA GLU A 228 9.65 15.86 21.76
C GLU A 228 10.52 16.78 22.61
N GLN A 229 11.04 16.29 23.74
CA GLN A 229 11.96 17.04 24.60
C GLN A 229 13.27 17.37 23.90
N LEU A 230 13.78 16.44 23.07
CA LEU A 230 14.98 16.67 22.27
C LEU A 230 14.75 17.73 21.20
N ILE A 231 13.59 17.72 20.53
CA ILE A 231 13.21 18.72 19.51
C ILE A 231 13.03 20.12 20.15
N ARG A 232 12.51 20.19 21.37
CA ARG A 232 12.35 21.45 22.13
C ARG A 232 13.67 21.96 22.72
N GLY A 233 14.71 21.12 22.76
CA GLY A 233 16.00 21.45 23.36
C GLY A 233 16.04 21.31 24.88
N ASP A 234 15.04 20.66 25.48
CA ASP A 234 14.93 20.43 26.93
C ASP A 234 15.95 19.38 27.41
N ILE A 235 16.37 18.47 26.51
CA ILE A 235 17.38 17.43 26.77
C ILE A 235 18.40 17.37 25.62
N LYS A 236 19.63 16.93 25.91
CA LYS A 236 20.68 16.78 24.89
C LYS A 236 20.62 15.38 24.26
N GLY A 237 20.98 15.26 22.97
CA GLY A 237 21.03 13.99 22.23
C GLY A 237 21.64 12.80 22.98
N PRO A 238 22.86 12.90 23.56
CA PRO A 238 23.47 11.78 24.28
C PRO A 238 22.77 11.42 25.60
N GLU A 239 22.03 12.35 26.20
CA GLU A 239 21.23 12.12 27.41
C GLU A 239 19.92 11.40 27.06
N ALA A 240 19.28 11.80 25.95
CA ALA A 240 18.11 11.14 25.39
C ALA A 240 18.38 9.67 25.04
N THR A 241 19.51 9.38 24.38
CA THR A 241 19.91 8.02 24.02
C THR A 241 20.09 7.14 25.26
N ARG A 242 20.84 7.61 26.26
CA ARG A 242 21.07 6.88 27.52
C ARG A 242 19.78 6.56 28.27
N TYR A 243 18.83 7.50 28.28
CA TYR A 243 17.53 7.30 28.92
C TYR A 243 16.70 6.23 28.20
N LEU A 244 16.66 6.26 26.86
CA LEU A 244 15.91 5.31 26.06
C LEU A 244 16.53 3.90 26.07
N ASP A 245 17.85 3.79 26.04
CA ASP A 245 18.55 2.51 26.16
C ASP A 245 18.31 1.87 27.54
N ALA A 246 18.28 2.68 28.61
CA ALA A 246 17.96 2.21 29.95
C ALA A 246 16.49 1.73 30.06
N LEU A 247 15.57 2.35 29.34
CA LEU A 247 14.18 1.91 29.25
C LEU A 247 14.01 0.64 28.42
N ALA A 248 14.80 0.48 27.34
CA ALA A 248 14.79 -0.72 26.50
C ALA A 248 15.32 -1.95 27.27
N ALA A 249 16.34 -1.75 28.11
CA ALA A 249 16.96 -2.78 28.93
C ALA A 249 16.14 -3.22 30.16
N LYS A 250 15.07 -2.49 30.53
CA LYS A 250 14.24 -2.83 31.69
C LYS A 250 13.31 -4.02 31.34
N PRO A 251 13.32 -5.12 32.12
CA PRO A 251 12.39 -6.24 31.90
C PRO A 251 10.94 -5.75 32.06
N LYS A 252 10.01 -6.30 31.26
CA LYS A 252 8.57 -6.08 31.43
C LYS A 252 8.18 -6.47 32.85
N GLU A 253 7.99 -5.49 33.74
CA GLU A 253 7.29 -5.73 35.00
C GLU A 253 5.86 -6.17 34.64
N GLN A 254 5.61 -7.48 34.74
CA GLN A 254 4.26 -8.01 34.81
C GLN A 254 3.53 -7.26 35.91
N GLY A 255 2.40 -6.66 35.55
CA GLY A 255 1.53 -5.97 36.49
C GLY A 255 1.28 -6.86 37.71
N ASN A 256 1.69 -6.36 38.86
CA ASN A 256 1.36 -6.89 40.17
C ASN A 256 -0.17 -6.91 40.27
N GLY A 257 -0.76 -8.09 40.11
CA GLY A 257 -2.16 -8.34 40.44
C GLY A 257 -2.35 -8.05 41.92
N ASP A 258 -3.15 -7.03 42.18
CA ASP A 258 -3.60 -6.56 43.48
C ASP A 258 -4.04 -7.73 44.38
N ALA A 259 -3.11 -8.19 45.22
CA ALA A 259 -3.40 -8.96 46.41
C ALA A 259 -3.83 -7.97 47.50
N GLY A 260 -5.13 -7.79 47.69
CA GLY A 260 -5.60 -6.99 48.83
C GLY A 260 -7.04 -6.52 48.81
N ARG A 261 -8.03 -7.43 48.83
CA ARG A 261 -9.34 -7.07 49.39
C ARG A 261 -9.66 -7.92 50.60
N SER A 262 -9.46 -7.27 51.75
CA SER A 262 -9.79 -7.68 53.10
C SER A 262 -11.19 -8.29 53.22
N ARG A 263 -11.26 -9.42 53.90
CA ARG A 263 -12.28 -9.72 54.91
C ARG A 263 -11.58 -10.31 56.12
#